data_AF-A0A7S3TMI5-F1
#
_entry.id   AF-A0A7S3TMI5-F1
#
_cell.length_a   1.000
_cell.length_b   1.000
_cell.length_c   1.000
_cell.angle_alpha   90.00
_cell.angle_beta   90.00
_cell.angle_gamma   90.00
#
_symmetry.space_group_name_H-M   'P 1'
#
loop_
_entity.id
_entity.type
_entity.pdbx_description
1 polymer ?
#
loop_
_entity_poly.entity_id
_entity_poly.type
_entity_poly.pdbx_seq_one_letter_code
_entity_poly.pdbx_strand_id
1 'polypeptide(L)'
;GLAKGTLQKAVTATKLQLWGAGLPINRWSTADGKDFVWDAEHRIGIAGDWLSSEPKRASTVEAAWLSGVELAEHLAGEHGTTDVGLDLGEGGGAFVPVEGDFGSGGANAAAWVQEPGSDVGGGGKGKGRQRSPGGGGGRGKA
;
A
#
# COMPACT_ATOMS: atom_id res chain seq x y z
N GLY A 1 -36.89 14.62 19.24
CA GLY A 1 -36.04 14.31 18.07
C GLY A 1 -36.88 14.27 16.81
N LEU A 2 -36.25 14.30 15.63
CA LEU A 2 -36.96 14.21 14.34
C LEU A 2 -37.68 12.86 14.18
N ALA A 3 -38.79 12.86 13.44
CA ALA A 3 -39.52 11.64 13.11
C ALA A 3 -38.67 10.71 12.22
N LYS A 4 -38.81 9.39 12.42
CA LYS A 4 -38.14 8.37 11.62
C LYS A 4 -38.43 8.58 10.13
N GLY A 5 -37.40 8.55 9.28
CA GLY A 5 -37.55 8.68 7.82
C GLY A 5 -37.47 10.12 7.28
N THR A 6 -37.40 11.14 8.15
CA THR A 6 -37.34 12.55 7.72
C THR A 6 -36.07 12.86 6.92
N LEU A 7 -34.92 12.31 7.34
CA LEU A 7 -33.63 12.52 6.67
C LEU A 7 -33.58 11.86 5.29
N GLN A 8 -34.10 10.64 5.15
CA GLN A 8 -34.13 9.92 3.88
C GLN A 8 -34.97 10.65 2.82
N LYS A 9 -36.06 11.31 3.22
CA LYS A 9 -36.90 12.13 2.33
C LYS A 9 -36.22 13.42 1.87
N ALA A 10 -35.19 13.89 2.58
CA ALA A 10 -34.43 15.09 2.25
C ALA A 10 -33.25 14.83 1.29
N VAL A 11 -32.94 13.56 0.99
CA VAL A 11 -31.91 13.20 0.02
C VAL A 11 -32.41 13.52 -1.40
N THR A 12 -31.83 14.54 -2.03
CA THR A 12 -32.22 14.99 -3.38
C THR A 12 -31.29 14.48 -4.48
N ALA A 13 -30.09 14.02 -4.12
CA ALA A 13 -29.12 13.45 -5.06
C ALA A 13 -28.19 12.46 -4.35
N THR A 14 -27.68 11.50 -5.13
CA THR A 14 -26.67 10.53 -4.70
C THR A 14 -25.44 10.69 -5.58
N LYS A 15 -24.26 10.76 -4.96
CA LYS A 15 -22.97 10.78 -5.66
C LYS A 15 -22.14 9.57 -5.26
N LEU A 16 -21.58 8.90 -6.25
CA LEU A 16 -20.60 7.84 -6.08
C LEU A 16 -19.22 8.39 -6.45
N GLN A 17 -18.21 8.06 -5.64
CA GLN A 17 -16.82 8.35 -5.95
C GLN A 17 -15.98 7.11 -5.64
N LEU A 18 -15.17 6.71 -6.62
CA LEU A 18 -14.29 5.55 -6.53
C LEU A 18 -12.84 6.05 -6.48
N TRP A 19 -12.06 5.47 -5.58
CA TRP A 19 -10.65 5.77 -5.42
C TRP A 19 -9.86 4.47 -5.52
N GLY A 20 -9.16 4.27 -6.65
CA GLY A 20 -8.40 3.03 -6.88
C GLY A 20 -7.21 2.84 -5.93
N ALA A 21 -6.72 3.93 -5.35
CA ALA A 21 -5.65 3.95 -4.35
C ALA A 21 -6.00 4.93 -3.22
N GLY A 22 -7.25 4.91 -2.76
CA GLY A 22 -7.73 5.86 -1.74
C GLY A 22 -7.24 5.58 -0.32
N LEU A 23 -6.71 4.38 -0.06
CA LEU A 23 -6.17 3.96 1.22
C LEU A 23 -4.99 3.00 0.99
N PRO A 24 -3.79 3.25 1.55
CA PRO A 24 -2.68 2.32 1.44
C PRO A 24 -3.00 1.03 2.20
N ILE A 25 -2.73 -0.12 1.57
CA ILE A 25 -2.82 -1.45 2.21
C ILE A 25 -1.45 -1.98 2.64
N ASN A 26 -0.38 -1.27 2.29
CA ASN A 26 0.98 -1.53 2.72
C ASN A 26 1.58 -0.24 3.29
N ARG A 27 2.46 -0.37 4.27
CA ARG A 27 3.30 0.70 4.83
C ARG A 27 4.77 0.45 4.53
N TRP A 28 5.54 1.52 4.42
CA TRP A 28 6.99 1.45 4.42
C TRP A 28 7.48 1.10 5.82
N SER A 29 8.33 0.08 5.92
CA SER A 29 8.96 -0.35 7.17
C SER A 29 10.47 -0.33 6.98
N THR A 30 11.17 0.35 7.89
CA THR A 30 12.62 0.53 7.85
C THR A 30 13.23 0.14 9.19
N ALA A 31 14.54 -0.16 9.20
CA ALA A 31 15.25 -0.52 10.43
C ALA A 31 15.42 0.66 11.40
N ASP A 32 15.52 1.89 10.89
CA ASP A 32 15.68 3.11 11.69
C ASP A 32 14.36 3.63 12.30
N GLY A 33 13.23 3.03 11.92
CA GLY A 33 11.92 3.34 12.48
C GLY A 33 11.46 4.78 12.22
N LYS A 34 11.84 5.35 11.07
CA LYS A 34 11.50 6.72 10.70
C LYS A 34 10.20 6.82 9.93
N ASP A 35 9.41 7.86 10.22
CA ASP A 35 8.13 8.11 9.55
C ASP A 35 8.32 8.94 8.26
N PHE A 36 9.53 9.02 7.73
CA PHE A 36 9.85 9.69 6.47
C PHE A 36 11.07 9.06 5.80
N VAL A 37 11.28 9.43 4.55
CA VAL A 37 12.43 9.07 3.75
C VAL A 37 13.19 10.33 3.33
N TRP A 38 14.51 10.29 3.39
CA TRP A 38 15.40 11.36 2.94
C TRP A 38 16.63 10.80 2.26
N ASP A 39 16.88 11.26 1.04
CA ASP A 39 18.12 11.06 0.28
C ASP A 39 18.95 12.35 0.38
N ALA A 40 20.10 12.26 1.04
CA ALA A 40 20.98 13.40 1.29
C ALA A 40 21.78 13.80 0.04
N GLU A 41 22.15 12.85 -0.81
CA GLU A 41 22.89 13.12 -2.05
C GLU A 41 22.04 13.96 -3.00
N HIS A 42 20.78 13.57 -3.18
CA HIS A 42 19.87 14.23 -4.14
C HIS A 42 18.96 15.27 -3.50
N ARG A 43 18.96 15.39 -2.17
CA ARG A 43 18.14 16.34 -1.39
C ARG A 43 16.63 16.11 -1.61
N ILE A 44 16.20 14.85 -1.64
CA ILE A 44 14.82 14.44 -1.89
C ILE A 44 14.23 13.84 -0.63
N GLY A 45 13.08 14.36 -0.20
CA GLY A 45 12.30 13.83 0.91
C GLY A 45 10.97 13.25 0.46
N ILE A 46 10.53 12.15 1.09
CA ILE A 46 9.22 11.54 0.88
C ILE A 46 8.50 11.45 2.23
N ALA A 47 7.24 11.89 2.24
CA ALA A 47 6.33 11.81 3.37
C ALA A 47 4.95 11.31 2.89
N GLY A 48 4.17 10.70 3.78
CA GLY A 48 2.84 10.18 3.45
C GLY A 48 2.22 9.32 4.54
N ASP A 49 0.94 8.98 4.40
CA ASP A 49 0.21 8.12 5.33
C ASP A 49 0.69 6.67 5.36
N TRP A 50 1.40 6.21 4.32
CA TRP A 50 2.06 4.92 4.26
C TRP A 50 3.43 4.88 4.96
N LEU A 51 3.97 6.02 5.41
CA LEU A 51 5.24 6.09 6.15
C LEU A 51 4.94 6.17 7.65
N SER A 52 4.90 5.01 8.30
CA SER A 52 4.67 4.92 9.75
C SER A 52 5.44 3.74 10.32
N SER A 53 6.31 4.05 11.29
CA SER A 53 7.02 3.11 12.15
C SER A 53 6.07 2.34 13.06
N GLU A 54 4.93 2.93 13.43
CA GLU A 54 3.86 2.27 14.18
C GLU A 54 2.87 1.59 13.22
N PRO A 55 2.76 0.24 13.22
CA PRO A 55 1.89 -0.50 12.31
C PRO A 55 0.41 -0.09 12.38
N LYS A 56 -0.10 0.25 13.57
CA LYS A 56 -1.51 0.60 13.76
C LYS A 56 -1.87 2.02 13.33
N ARG A 57 -0.86 2.86 13.11
CA ARG A 57 -1.03 4.27 12.72
C ARG A 57 -0.97 4.46 11.21
N ALA A 58 -0.40 3.52 10.46
CA ALA A 58 -0.35 3.57 9.01
C ALA A 58 -1.75 3.76 8.38
N SER A 59 -1.80 4.41 7.22
CA SER A 59 -3.04 4.67 6.48
C SER A 59 -4.05 5.54 7.24
N THR A 60 -3.54 6.46 8.05
CA THR A 60 -4.35 7.45 8.78
C THR A 60 -3.93 8.87 8.44
N VAL A 61 -4.82 9.83 8.68
CA VAL A 61 -4.51 11.26 8.60
C VAL A 61 -3.41 11.65 9.60
N GLU A 62 -3.38 10.98 10.77
CA GLU A 62 -2.34 11.19 11.78
C GLU A 62 -0.95 10.78 11.26
N ALA A 63 -0.83 9.62 10.59
CA ALA A 63 0.42 9.22 9.95
C ALA A 63 0.89 10.22 8.89
N ALA A 64 -0.01 10.67 8.01
CA ALA A 64 0.35 11.67 7.00
C ALA A 64 0.87 12.96 7.63
N TRP A 65 0.22 13.42 8.70
CA TRP A 65 0.62 14.62 9.42
C TRP A 65 2.00 14.45 10.07
N LEU A 66 2.19 13.39 10.87
CA LEU A 66 3.44 13.14 11.59
C LEU A 66 4.62 12.93 10.62
N SER A 67 4.41 12.18 9.55
CA SER A 67 5.40 11.96 8.48
C SER A 67 5.87 13.29 7.87
N GLY A 68 4.93 14.19 7.55
CA GLY A 68 5.25 15.49 6.98
C GLY A 68 5.95 16.43 7.97
N VAL A 69 5.53 16.42 9.24
CA VAL A 69 6.18 17.22 10.30
C VAL A 69 7.60 16.74 10.56
N GLU A 70 7.82 15.43 10.68
CA GLU A 70 9.15 14.87 10.96
C GLU A 70 10.13 15.17 9.81
N LEU A 71 9.69 15.05 8.55
CA LEU A 71 10.49 15.45 7.39
C LEU A 71 10.82 16.96 7.41
N ALA A 72 9.84 17.81 7.74
CA ALA A 72 10.07 19.25 7.82
C ALA A 72 11.07 19.63 8.94
N GLU A 73 10.97 18.99 10.10
CA GLU A 73 11.93 19.15 11.21
C GLU A 73 13.33 18.69 10.80
N HIS A 74 13.44 17.55 10.10
CA HIS A 74 14.71 17.06 9.57
C HIS A 74 15.36 18.06 8.60
N LEU A 75 14.57 18.67 7.71
CA LEU A 75 15.04 19.70 6.76
C LEU A 75 15.44 21.01 7.43
N ALA A 76 14.76 21.39 8.51
CA ALA A 76 15.03 22.62 9.24
C ALA A 76 16.25 22.51 10.16
N GLY A 77 16.58 21.30 10.63
CA GLY A 77 17.78 21.01 11.40
C GLY A 77 19.04 20.86 10.55
N GLU A 78 20.19 20.61 11.20
CA GLU A 78 21.46 20.30 10.52
C GLU A 78 21.51 18.86 9.98
N HIS A 79 20.38 18.16 9.91
CA HIS A 79 20.31 16.71 9.69
C HIS A 79 20.24 16.29 8.22
N GLY A 80 20.12 17.23 7.27
CA GLY A 80 19.96 16.93 5.85
C GLY A 80 21.22 16.43 5.12
N THR A 81 22.19 15.85 5.84
CA THR A 81 23.49 15.40 5.29
C THR A 81 23.66 13.88 5.29
N THR A 82 22.73 13.12 5.86
CA THR A 82 22.76 11.65 5.89
C THR A 82 21.41 11.10 5.49
N ASP A 83 21.39 9.98 4.77
CA ASP A 83 20.15 9.32 4.37
C ASP A 83 19.35 8.87 5.59
N VAL A 84 18.03 8.90 5.47
CA VAL A 84 17.07 8.49 6.50
C VAL A 84 15.93 7.71 5.86
N GLY A 85 15.49 6.62 6.49
CA GLY A 85 14.40 5.79 6.00
C GLY A 85 14.68 5.07 4.67
N LEU A 86 15.88 5.23 4.11
CA LEU A 86 16.35 4.58 2.89
C LEU A 86 17.43 3.57 3.26
N ASP A 87 16.99 2.35 3.52
CA ASP A 87 17.88 1.20 3.59
C ASP A 87 17.58 0.32 2.37
N LEU A 88 18.58 0.06 1.53
CA LEU A 88 18.41 -0.69 0.28
C LEU A 88 18.83 -2.14 0.45
N GLY A 89 18.32 -3.03 -0.42
CA GLY A 89 18.70 -4.43 -0.46
C GLY A 89 17.80 -5.37 0.34
N GLU A 90 18.17 -6.66 0.38
CA GLU A 90 17.33 -7.75 0.92
C GLU A 90 17.00 -7.63 2.42
N GLY A 91 17.81 -6.86 3.17
CA GLY A 91 17.59 -6.56 4.58
C GLY A 91 17.08 -5.14 4.87
N GLY A 92 16.86 -4.33 3.83
CA GLY A 92 16.53 -2.92 3.96
C GLY A 92 15.04 -2.63 4.12
N GLY A 93 14.65 -1.41 3.73
CA GLY A 93 13.28 -0.93 3.76
C GLY A 93 12.35 -1.70 2.82
N ALA A 94 11.13 -1.96 3.28
CA ALA A 94 10.16 -2.75 2.53
C ALA A 94 8.72 -2.26 2.73
N PHE A 95 7.90 -2.46 1.70
CA PHE A 95 6.46 -2.32 1.84
C PHE A 95 5.87 -3.60 2.47
N VAL A 96 5.37 -3.46 3.69
CA VAL A 96 4.74 -4.54 4.47
C VAL A 96 3.25 -4.25 4.67
N PRO A 97 2.39 -5.28 4.80
CA PRO A 97 0.97 -5.06 5.03
C PRO A 97 0.69 -4.19 6.26
N VAL A 98 -0.32 -3.33 6.17
CA VAL A 98 -0.84 -2.61 7.34
C VAL A 98 -1.66 -3.57 8.23
N GLU A 99 -1.65 -3.36 9.54
CA GLU A 99 -2.52 -4.12 10.45
C GLU A 99 -3.96 -3.61 10.33
N GLY A 100 -4.80 -4.29 9.54
CA GLY A 100 -6.21 -3.95 9.38
C GLY A 100 -6.94 -4.83 8.37
N ASP A 101 -8.26 -4.96 8.54
CA ASP A 101 -9.12 -5.81 7.70
C ASP A 101 -9.62 -5.05 6.45
N PHE A 102 -8.69 -4.58 5.61
CA PHE A 102 -9.01 -4.03 4.30
C PHE A 102 -8.71 -5.06 3.21
N GLY A 103 -9.50 -6.14 3.21
CA GLY A 103 -9.62 -7.06 2.09
C GLY A 103 -9.05 -8.44 2.34
N SER A 104 -9.93 -9.43 2.30
CA SER A 104 -9.65 -10.87 2.23
C SER A 104 -8.95 -11.31 0.92
N GLY A 105 -8.19 -10.42 0.28
CA GLY A 105 -7.63 -10.58 -1.05
C GLY A 105 -6.14 -10.23 -1.13
N GLY A 106 -5.29 -11.05 -0.50
CA GLY A 106 -3.92 -11.25 -0.99
C GLY A 106 -2.80 -10.43 -0.34
N ALA A 107 -2.76 -10.35 1.00
CA ALA A 107 -1.69 -9.69 1.75
C ALA A 107 -0.48 -10.60 2.10
N ASN A 108 -0.04 -11.49 1.20
CA ASN A 108 0.98 -12.51 1.55
C ASN A 108 2.29 -12.44 0.74
N ALA A 109 2.61 -11.33 0.08
CA ALA A 109 3.93 -11.16 -0.52
C ALA A 109 4.46 -9.75 -0.27
N ALA A 110 5.43 -9.62 0.63
CA ALA A 110 6.26 -8.43 0.72
C ALA A 110 6.98 -8.25 -0.62
N ALA A 111 6.95 -7.03 -1.16
CA ALA A 111 7.69 -6.67 -2.35
C ALA A 111 8.89 -5.80 -1.91
N TRP A 112 10.10 -6.29 -2.15
CA TRP A 112 11.34 -5.59 -1.84
C TRP A 112 11.65 -4.52 -2.89
N VAL A 113 12.20 -3.38 -2.47
CA VAL A 113 12.72 -2.37 -3.39
C VAL A 113 14.09 -2.83 -3.89
N GLN A 114 14.24 -2.91 -5.22
CA GLN A 114 15.47 -3.34 -5.89
C GLN A 114 16.36 -2.12 -6.17
N GLU A 115 17.68 -2.36 -6.24
CA GLU A 115 18.60 -1.36 -6.77
C GLU A 115 18.29 -1.05 -8.25
N PRO A 116 18.48 0.20 -8.71
CA PRO A 116 18.26 0.54 -10.11
C PRO A 116 19.14 -0.30 -11.06
N GLY A 117 18.53 -1.17 -11.87
CA GLY A 117 19.22 -1.93 -12.93
C GLY A 117 19.13 -3.47 -12.87
N SER A 118 18.39 -4.06 -11.93
CA SER A 118 18.18 -5.52 -11.89
C SER A 118 16.89 -5.94 -12.62
N ASP A 119 17.01 -6.72 -13.70
CA ASP A 119 15.87 -7.26 -14.47
C ASP A 119 15.17 -8.43 -13.75
N VAL A 120 13.82 -8.46 -13.79
CA VAL A 120 13.01 -9.53 -13.18
C VAL A 120 12.71 -10.66 -14.17
N GLY A 121 13.29 -11.84 -13.93
CA GLY A 121 12.82 -13.10 -14.50
C GLY A 121 11.49 -13.53 -13.87
N GLY A 122 10.37 -13.09 -14.46
CA GLY A 122 9.01 -13.36 -13.98
C GLY A 122 8.62 -14.85 -14.06
N GLY A 123 8.87 -15.61 -13.00
CA GLY A 123 8.44 -17.00 -12.82
C GLY A 123 7.00 -17.13 -12.29
N GLY A 124 6.00 -16.69 -13.04
CA GLY A 124 4.60 -16.89 -12.69
C GLY A 124 4.10 -18.31 -13.00
N LYS A 125 4.13 -19.24 -12.03
CA LYS A 125 3.41 -20.53 -12.14
C LYS A 125 1.90 -20.30 -11.95
N GLY A 126 1.21 -19.97 -13.03
CA GLY A 126 -0.25 -20.04 -13.10
C GLY A 126 -0.74 -21.49 -13.04
N LYS A 127 -1.37 -21.89 -11.93
CA LYS A 127 -2.15 -23.14 -11.89
C LYS A 127 -3.40 -22.97 -12.76
N GLY A 128 -3.38 -23.58 -13.94
CA GLY A 128 -4.50 -23.61 -14.87
C GLY A 128 -5.76 -24.20 -14.23
N ARG A 129 -6.85 -23.43 -14.27
CA ARG A 129 -8.21 -23.89 -14.00
C ARG A 129 -8.57 -24.97 -15.02
N GLN A 130 -8.80 -26.18 -14.52
CA GLN A 130 -9.30 -27.33 -15.29
C GLN A 130 -10.70 -26.99 -15.82
N ARG A 131 -10.84 -26.87 -17.15
CA ARG A 131 -12.15 -26.73 -17.82
C ARG A 131 -12.85 -28.09 -17.77
N SER A 132 -14.01 -28.17 -17.12
CA SER A 132 -14.91 -29.31 -17.25
C SER A 132 -15.42 -29.41 -18.71
N PRO A 133 -15.35 -30.57 -19.36
CA PRO A 133 -16.03 -30.78 -20.63
C PRO A 133 -17.48 -31.18 -20.36
N GLY A 134 -18.41 -30.34 -20.81
CA GLY A 134 -19.83 -30.69 -20.95
C GLY A 134 -20.01 -31.81 -21.96
N GLY A 135 -20.96 -32.71 -21.68
CA GLY A 135 -21.24 -33.89 -22.48
C GLY A 135 -21.99 -33.61 -23.78
N GLY A 136 -22.06 -34.65 -24.62
CA GLY A 136 -22.99 -34.74 -25.74
C GLY A 136 -22.45 -35.50 -26.94
N GLY A 137 -23.06 -36.64 -27.26
CA GLY A 137 -23.09 -37.16 -28.63
C GLY A 137 -22.51 -38.55 -28.86
N GLY A 138 -23.26 -39.59 -28.49
CA GLY A 138 -23.04 -40.94 -29.00
C GLY A 138 -23.46 -41.07 -30.47
N ARG A 139 -22.59 -41.67 -31.29
CA ARG A 139 -22.84 -42.36 -32.57
C ARG A 139 -21.71 -43.41 -32.65
N GLY A 140 -21.93 -44.72 -32.63
CA GLY A 140 -22.80 -45.52 -33.46
C GLY A 140 -21.98 -46.12 -34.60
N LYS A 141 -21.48 -47.36 -34.43
CA LYS A 141 -21.07 -48.34 -35.45
C LYS A 141 -21.17 -49.73 -34.78
N ALA A 142 -22.12 -50.57 -35.18
CA ALA A 142 -22.06 -51.51 -36.31
C ALA A 142 -21.09 -52.66 -36.01
#